data_AF-A0A2E0SQF9-F1
#
_entry.id   AF-A0A2E0SQF9-F1
#
_cell.length_a   1.000
_cell.length_b   1.000
_cell.length_c   1.000
_cell.angle_alpha   90.00
_cell.angle_beta   90.00
_cell.angle_gamma   90.00
#
_symmetry.space_group_name_H-M   'P 1'
#
loop_
_entity.id
_entity.type
_entity.pdbx_description
1 polymer ?
#
loop_
_entity_poly.entity_id
_entity_poly.type
_entity_poly.pdbx_seq_one_letter_code
_entity_poly.pdbx_strand_id
1 'polypeptide(L)'
;MARLSSNASGNAGEAAFNAFFLRAGLKVAKPYWTEDMNDLLVLYDNGTRLIAIPIQVKSVQKKKDDEEKIQRLWKRYLEKTKYLCLAIYCPDLDKLWFIPKADNIVKAYKEWASKPAKTKPRKKYDEIDSDKGEVPLRVNVTQNGDEEFDKKWLLNTDDVYGIVQQINILANEIQQDKDYSHSVGFSYIGQGSSSISRAQSTECTIERFDDDDEDIGLNLEDE
;
A
#
# COMPACT_ATOMS: atom_id res chain seq x y z
N MET A 1 -19.50 18.93 -3.74
CA MET A 1 -18.38 18.00 -3.99
C MET A 1 -18.92 16.73 -4.62
N ALA A 2 -18.37 16.31 -5.76
CA ALA A 2 -18.69 15.03 -6.37
C ALA A 2 -18.12 13.89 -5.50
N ARG A 3 -18.92 12.85 -5.21
CA ARG A 3 -18.44 11.68 -4.47
C ARG A 3 -17.76 10.72 -5.43
N LEU A 4 -16.53 10.33 -5.13
CA LEU A 4 -15.83 9.29 -5.89
C LEU A 4 -16.54 7.94 -5.73
N SER A 5 -16.54 7.14 -6.80
CA SER A 5 -16.93 5.74 -6.72
C SER A 5 -15.94 4.95 -5.86
N SER A 6 -16.33 3.77 -5.39
CA SER A 6 -15.46 2.92 -4.56
C SER A 6 -14.12 2.63 -5.23
N ASN A 7 -14.16 2.28 -6.51
CA ASN A 7 -12.96 1.93 -7.29
C ASN A 7 -12.11 3.17 -7.57
N ALA A 8 -12.74 4.30 -7.91
CA ALA A 8 -12.01 5.55 -8.12
C ALA A 8 -11.31 6.02 -6.83
N SER A 9 -11.96 5.86 -5.68
CA SER A 9 -11.37 6.16 -4.38
C SER A 9 -10.18 5.25 -4.06
N GLY A 10 -10.27 3.95 -4.37
CA GLY A 10 -9.15 3.01 -4.25
C GLY A 10 -7.96 3.41 -5.13
N ASN A 11 -8.20 3.63 -6.42
CA ASN A 11 -7.16 4.06 -7.37
C ASN A 11 -6.50 5.39 -6.95
N ALA A 12 -7.27 6.35 -6.44
CA ALA A 12 -6.74 7.60 -5.93
C ALA A 12 -5.81 7.38 -4.71
N GLY A 13 -6.19 6.48 -3.81
CA GLY A 13 -5.35 6.09 -2.67
C GLY A 13 -4.03 5.46 -3.11
N GLU A 14 -4.08 4.51 -4.04
CA GLU A 14 -2.88 3.87 -4.60
C GLU A 14 -1.96 4.90 -5.27
N ALA A 15 -2.53 5.80 -6.08
CA ALA A 15 -1.78 6.85 -6.74
C ALA A 15 -1.12 7.81 -5.74
N ALA A 16 -1.87 8.24 -4.70
CA ALA A 16 -1.37 9.15 -3.67
C ALA A 16 -0.20 8.54 -2.88
N PHE A 17 -0.32 7.29 -2.44
CA PHE A 17 0.76 6.60 -1.74
C PHE A 17 1.95 6.30 -2.65
N ASN A 18 1.72 5.88 -3.90
CA ASN A 18 2.81 5.67 -4.84
C ASN A 18 3.61 6.96 -5.06
N ALA A 19 2.94 8.09 -5.31
CA ALA A 19 3.59 9.39 -5.45
C ALA A 19 4.33 9.81 -4.17
N PHE A 20 3.74 9.58 -3.00
CA PHE A 20 4.38 9.87 -1.72
C PHE A 20 5.67 9.05 -1.49
N PHE A 21 5.62 7.74 -1.72
CA PHE A 21 6.79 6.87 -1.59
C PHE A 21 7.89 7.22 -2.60
N LEU A 22 7.55 7.52 -3.85
CA LEU A 22 8.52 7.95 -4.86
C LEU A 22 9.21 9.27 -4.46
N ARG A 23 8.46 10.25 -3.92
CA ARG A 23 9.06 11.48 -3.35
C ARG A 23 9.99 11.19 -2.17
N ALA A 24 9.72 10.15 -1.41
CA ALA A 24 10.58 9.67 -0.34
C ALA A 24 11.83 8.90 -0.85
N GLY A 25 12.01 8.75 -2.17
CA GLY A 25 13.10 8.00 -2.76
C GLY A 25 12.95 6.47 -2.67
N LEU A 26 11.75 5.99 -2.33
CA LEU A 26 11.45 4.57 -2.23
C LEU A 26 10.97 4.03 -3.58
N LYS A 27 11.47 2.85 -3.96
CA LYS A 27 10.99 2.14 -5.14
C LYS A 27 9.68 1.43 -4.80
N VAL A 28 8.68 1.57 -5.67
CA VAL A 28 7.36 0.96 -5.49
C VAL A 28 7.01 0.13 -6.72
N ALA A 29 6.48 -1.07 -6.50
CA ALA A 29 5.92 -1.91 -7.54
C ALA A 29 4.42 -2.15 -7.29
N LYS A 30 3.64 -2.19 -8.36
CA LYS A 30 2.26 -2.66 -8.34
C LYS A 30 2.24 -4.13 -8.78
N PRO A 31 1.87 -5.08 -7.90
CA PRO A 31 1.77 -6.48 -8.28
C PRO A 31 0.60 -6.72 -9.25
N TYR A 32 0.76 -7.66 -10.17
CA TYR A 32 -0.27 -8.06 -11.15
C TYR A 32 -0.84 -9.47 -10.89
N TRP A 33 -0.64 -10.03 -9.69
CA TRP A 33 -1.18 -11.34 -9.34
C TRP A 33 -2.63 -11.29 -8.87
N THR A 34 -3.32 -12.42 -8.96
CA THR A 34 -4.76 -12.59 -8.69
C THR A 34 -5.17 -12.50 -7.23
N GLU A 35 -4.21 -12.47 -6.30
CA GLU A 35 -4.52 -12.36 -4.87
C GLU A 35 -4.54 -10.89 -4.41
N ASP A 36 -5.73 -10.40 -4.06
CA ASP A 36 -6.00 -9.03 -3.57
C ASP A 36 -5.42 -8.73 -2.16
N MET A 37 -4.32 -9.36 -1.76
CA MET A 37 -3.77 -9.24 -0.39
C MET A 37 -2.94 -7.98 -0.16
N ASN A 38 -2.37 -7.41 -1.23
CA ASN A 38 -1.58 -6.19 -1.19
C ASN A 38 -1.71 -5.43 -2.51
N ASP A 39 -1.91 -4.12 -2.44
CA ASP A 39 -2.08 -3.26 -3.62
C ASP A 39 -0.74 -2.70 -4.11
N LEU A 40 0.25 -2.55 -3.22
CA LEU A 40 1.60 -2.07 -3.53
C LEU A 40 2.67 -2.91 -2.83
N LEU A 41 3.89 -2.87 -3.36
CA LEU A 41 5.11 -3.38 -2.74
C LEU A 41 6.15 -2.26 -2.69
N VAL A 42 6.65 -1.92 -1.50
CA VAL A 42 7.87 -1.10 -1.40
C VAL A 42 9.07 -2.03 -1.52
N LEU A 43 9.95 -1.74 -2.47
CA LEU A 43 11.17 -2.48 -2.74
C LEU A 43 12.36 -1.75 -2.09
N TYR A 44 12.75 -2.20 -0.91
CA TYR A 44 13.85 -1.61 -0.14
C TYR A 44 15.14 -2.39 -0.39
N ASP A 45 16.16 -1.69 -0.90
CA ASP A 45 17.50 -2.26 -1.10
C ASP A 45 18.41 -1.78 0.04
N ASN A 46 18.88 -2.73 0.86
CA ASN A 46 19.82 -2.44 1.95
C ASN A 46 21.29 -2.66 1.56
N GLY A 47 21.57 -2.86 0.27
CA GLY A 47 22.90 -3.13 -0.30
C GLY A 47 23.30 -4.61 -0.29
N THR A 48 22.60 -5.47 0.44
CA THR A 48 22.86 -6.92 0.48
C THR A 48 21.71 -7.73 -0.09
N ARG A 49 20.47 -7.28 0.12
CA ARG A 49 19.24 -7.95 -0.33
C ARG A 49 18.19 -6.92 -0.69
N LEU A 50 17.39 -7.28 -1.69
CA LEU A 50 16.14 -6.59 -1.97
C LEU A 50 15.04 -7.14 -1.05
N ILE A 51 14.40 -6.27 -0.28
CA ILE A 51 13.34 -6.60 0.67
C ILE A 51 12.04 -6.02 0.14
N ALA A 52 11.04 -6.88 -0.10
CA ALA A 52 9.71 -6.47 -0.49
C ALA A 52 8.83 -6.30 0.74
N ILE A 53 8.29 -5.08 0.94
CA ILE A 53 7.39 -4.74 2.05
C ILE A 53 5.98 -4.63 1.47
N PRO A 54 5.05 -5.54 1.84
CA PRO A 54 3.70 -5.54 1.31
C PRO A 54 2.85 -4.43 1.92
N ILE A 55 2.12 -3.72 1.08
CA ILE A 55 1.25 -2.60 1.48
C ILE A 55 -0.14 -2.82 0.91
N GLN A 56 -1.13 -2.87 1.79
CA GLN A 56 -2.54 -2.73 1.41
C GLN A 56 -2.92 -1.25 1.50
N VAL A 57 -3.45 -0.70 0.43
CA VAL A 57 -3.93 0.67 0.36
C VAL A 57 -5.45 0.68 0.49
N LYS A 58 -5.97 1.46 1.42
CA LYS A 58 -7.41 1.68 1.58
C LYS A 58 -7.71 3.17 1.55
N SER A 59 -8.88 3.50 1.03
CA SER A 59 -9.36 4.88 1.06
C SER A 59 -10.54 5.03 2.01
N VAL A 60 -10.59 6.16 2.69
CA VAL A 60 -11.70 6.52 3.58
C VAL A 60 -12.94 6.77 2.73
N GLN A 61 -14.06 6.17 3.12
CA GLN A 61 -15.35 6.38 2.47
C GLN A 61 -16.37 7.01 3.41
N LYS A 62 -16.91 8.14 2.97
CA LYS A 62 -18.07 8.79 3.59
C LYS A 62 -19.33 7.97 3.35
N LYS A 63 -19.72 7.18 4.36
CA LYS A 63 -21.09 6.67 4.47
C LYS A 63 -21.96 7.71 5.19
N LYS A 64 -23.28 7.60 5.05
CA LYS A 64 -24.25 8.54 5.65
C LYS A 64 -24.22 8.62 7.19
N ASP A 65 -23.46 7.74 7.86
CA ASP A 65 -23.30 7.72 9.31
C ASP A 65 -21.96 8.39 9.69
N ASP A 66 -21.96 9.27 10.70
CA ASP A 66 -20.86 10.15 11.16
C ASP A 66 -19.51 9.48 11.53
N GLU A 67 -19.35 8.16 11.31
CA GLU A 67 -18.08 7.46 11.50
C GLU A 67 -17.58 6.92 10.16
N GLU A 68 -16.56 7.55 9.60
CA GLU A 68 -15.98 7.14 8.33
C GLU A 68 -15.24 5.79 8.44
N LYS A 69 -15.40 4.96 7.42
CA LYS A 69 -14.85 3.59 7.38
C LYS A 69 -13.80 3.49 6.30
N ILE A 70 -12.72 2.77 6.57
CA ILE A 70 -11.90 2.22 5.48
C ILE A 70 -12.57 0.94 4.98
N GLN A 71 -12.46 0.67 3.69
CA GLN A 71 -13.07 -0.53 3.13
C GLN A 71 -12.29 -1.81 3.46
N ARG A 72 -13.02 -2.86 3.83
CA ARG A 72 -12.73 -4.29 3.61
C ARG A 72 -11.24 -4.67 3.72
N LEU A 73 -10.72 -4.72 4.95
CA LEU A 73 -9.47 -5.39 5.26
C LEU A 73 -9.78 -6.79 5.81
N TRP A 74 -9.40 -7.85 5.11
CA TRP A 74 -9.74 -9.21 5.52
C TRP A 74 -8.82 -9.71 6.62
N LYS A 75 -9.37 -10.38 7.63
CA LYS A 75 -8.61 -10.92 8.76
C LYS A 75 -7.53 -11.91 8.30
N ARG A 76 -7.84 -12.81 7.36
CA ARG A 76 -6.87 -13.72 6.75
C ARG A 76 -5.62 -13.03 6.17
N TYR A 77 -5.70 -11.79 5.72
CA TYR A 77 -4.53 -11.08 5.18
C TYR A 77 -3.56 -10.72 6.31
N LEU A 78 -4.09 -10.29 7.46
CA LEU A 78 -3.29 -9.99 8.64
C LEU A 78 -2.67 -11.25 9.24
N GLU A 79 -3.36 -12.39 9.17
CA GLU A 79 -2.85 -13.67 9.69
C GLU A 79 -1.80 -14.30 8.77
N LYS A 80 -1.94 -14.16 7.45
CA LYS A 80 -1.00 -14.72 6.46
C LYS A 80 0.25 -13.86 6.27
N THR A 81 0.14 -12.54 6.44
CA THR A 81 1.21 -11.61 6.07
C THR A 81 1.61 -10.75 7.27
N LYS A 82 2.52 -11.28 8.11
CA LYS A 82 3.02 -10.64 9.33
C LYS A 82 3.47 -9.18 9.15
N TYR A 83 4.17 -8.89 8.07
CA TYR A 83 4.69 -7.55 7.76
C TYR A 83 3.79 -6.73 6.82
N LEU A 84 2.51 -7.11 6.67
CA LEU A 84 1.54 -6.31 5.92
C LEU A 84 1.41 -4.92 6.53
N CYS A 85 1.69 -3.90 5.74
CA CYS A 85 1.47 -2.51 6.12
C CYS A 85 0.12 -2.04 5.58
N LEU A 86 -0.53 -1.14 6.31
CA LEU A 86 -1.78 -0.52 5.88
C LEU A 86 -1.54 0.97 5.61
N ALA A 87 -1.83 1.37 4.39
CA ALA A 87 -1.78 2.74 3.91
C ALA A 87 -3.22 3.24 3.76
N ILE A 88 -3.58 4.33 4.44
CA ILE A 88 -4.94 4.89 4.44
C ILE A 88 -4.92 6.28 3.83
N TYR A 89 -5.73 6.51 2.79
CA TYR A 89 -5.89 7.82 2.16
C TYR A 89 -7.27 8.41 2.43
N CYS A 90 -7.33 9.68 2.83
CA CYS A 90 -8.57 10.46 2.86
C CYS A 90 -8.54 11.50 1.73
N PRO A 91 -9.23 11.26 0.60
CA PRO A 91 -9.24 12.18 -0.54
C PRO A 91 -9.75 13.59 -0.21
N ASP A 92 -10.71 13.70 0.70
CA ASP A 92 -11.35 14.98 1.00
C ASP A 92 -10.46 15.93 1.81
N LEU A 93 -9.52 15.39 2.58
CA LEU A 93 -8.58 16.17 3.41
C LEU A 93 -7.14 16.07 2.93
N ASP A 94 -6.89 15.31 1.86
CA ASP A 94 -5.57 14.93 1.37
C ASP A 94 -4.62 14.40 2.47
N LYS A 95 -5.18 13.62 3.42
CA LYS A 95 -4.42 13.04 4.54
C LYS A 95 -4.02 11.60 4.25
N LEU A 96 -2.80 11.25 4.63
CA LEU A 96 -2.22 9.91 4.51
C LEU A 96 -1.87 9.37 5.89
N TRP A 97 -2.36 8.18 6.25
CA TRP A 97 -1.92 7.44 7.43
C TRP A 97 -1.20 6.17 7.03
N PHE A 98 -0.16 5.80 7.77
CA PHE A 98 0.60 4.57 7.55
C PHE A 98 0.72 3.79 8.85
N ILE A 99 0.26 2.54 8.84
CA ILE A 99 0.33 1.62 9.96
C ILE A 99 1.27 0.46 9.58
N PRO A 100 2.47 0.40 10.16
CA PRO A 100 3.45 -0.62 9.83
C PRO A 100 3.12 -1.96 10.51
N LYS A 101 3.15 -3.08 9.77
CA LYS A 101 2.87 -4.47 10.24
C LYS A 101 1.42 -4.80 10.63
N ALA A 102 1.10 -6.09 10.47
CA ALA A 102 -0.19 -6.67 10.84
C ALA A 102 -0.52 -6.44 12.32
N ASP A 103 0.44 -6.64 13.23
CA ASP A 103 0.19 -6.48 14.68
C ASP A 103 -0.25 -5.06 15.07
N ASN A 104 0.31 -4.03 14.42
CA ASN A 104 -0.11 -2.66 14.71
C ASN A 104 -1.48 -2.35 14.11
N ILE A 105 -1.85 -2.96 12.97
CA ILE A 105 -3.21 -2.88 12.43
C ILE A 105 -4.20 -3.53 13.41
N VAL A 106 -3.87 -4.71 13.94
CA VAL A 106 -4.68 -5.40 14.95
C VAL A 106 -4.78 -4.56 16.22
N LYS A 107 -3.68 -3.94 16.66
CA LYS A 107 -3.66 -3.02 17.81
C LYS A 107 -4.57 -1.82 17.58
N ALA A 108 -4.44 -1.14 16.44
CA ALA A 108 -5.29 -0.01 16.07
C ALA A 108 -6.77 -0.39 16.03
N TYR A 109 -7.08 -1.59 15.51
CA TYR A 109 -8.44 -2.13 15.56
C TYR A 109 -8.93 -2.35 16.99
N LYS A 110 -8.13 -2.98 17.86
CA LYS A 110 -8.48 -3.23 19.26
C LYS A 110 -8.70 -1.93 20.04
N GLU A 111 -7.86 -0.92 19.81
CA GLU A 111 -7.99 0.43 20.40
C GLU A 111 -9.29 1.10 19.94
N TRP A 112 -9.68 0.96 18.66
CA TRP A 112 -10.97 1.46 18.19
C TRP A 112 -12.14 0.65 18.77
N ALA A 113 -12.04 -0.68 18.77
CA ALA A 113 -13.11 -1.57 19.21
C ALA A 113 -13.44 -1.43 20.70
N SER A 114 -12.49 -0.98 21.52
CA SER A 114 -12.69 -0.72 22.96
C SER A 114 -13.42 0.59 23.26
N LYS A 115 -13.46 1.56 22.32
CA LYS A 115 -14.17 2.83 22.52
C LYS A 115 -15.69 2.58 22.58
N PRO A 116 -16.45 3.33 23.40
CA PRO A 116 -17.90 3.20 23.50
C PRO A 116 -18.58 3.29 22.13
N ALA A 117 -19.39 2.29 21.80
CA ALA A 117 -20.13 2.25 20.54
C ALA A 117 -21.52 2.86 20.72
N LYS A 118 -21.90 3.78 19.81
CA LYS A 118 -23.21 4.47 19.88
C LYS A 118 -24.42 3.57 19.64
N THR A 119 -24.26 2.47 18.89
CA THR A 119 -25.39 1.65 18.42
C THR A 119 -25.25 0.16 18.72
N LYS A 120 -24.14 -0.47 18.32
CA LYS A 120 -23.92 -1.90 18.54
C LYS A 120 -22.53 -2.16 19.11
N PRO A 121 -22.38 -3.10 20.06
CA PRO A 121 -21.09 -3.55 20.52
C PRO A 121 -20.20 -3.95 19.34
N ARG A 122 -18.96 -3.47 19.34
CA ARG A 122 -17.97 -3.82 18.34
C ARG A 122 -17.46 -5.22 18.65
N LYS A 123 -17.35 -6.09 17.63
CA LYS A 123 -16.82 -7.45 17.81
C LYS A 123 -15.37 -7.39 18.27
N LYS A 124 -14.95 -8.30 19.15
CA LYS A 124 -13.52 -8.46 19.44
C LYS A 124 -12.81 -9.04 18.23
N TYR A 125 -11.51 -8.77 18.10
CA TYR A 125 -10.72 -9.24 16.97
C TYR A 125 -10.77 -10.77 16.80
N ASP A 126 -10.73 -11.49 17.91
CA ASP A 126 -10.71 -12.96 17.92
C ASP A 126 -12.07 -13.55 17.50
N GLU A 127 -13.16 -12.78 17.58
CA GLU A 127 -14.52 -13.16 17.17
C GLU A 127 -14.81 -12.89 15.68
N ILE A 128 -13.87 -12.26 14.97
CA ILE A 128 -13.95 -12.06 13.53
C ILE A 128 -13.55 -13.36 12.84
N ASP A 129 -14.39 -13.83 11.91
CA ASP A 129 -14.12 -15.01 11.09
C ASP A 129 -12.83 -14.83 10.28
N SER A 130 -11.92 -15.80 10.26
CA SER A 130 -10.64 -15.64 9.54
C SER A 130 -10.84 -15.59 8.02
N ASP A 131 -11.64 -16.52 7.48
CA ASP A 131 -11.78 -16.73 6.04
C ASP A 131 -12.61 -15.65 5.35
N LYS A 132 -13.63 -15.14 6.07
CA LYS A 132 -14.64 -14.22 5.54
C LYS A 132 -14.88 -12.99 6.41
N GLY A 133 -14.12 -12.81 7.49
CA GLY A 133 -14.27 -11.66 8.36
C GLY A 133 -13.47 -10.46 7.89
N GLU A 134 -14.15 -9.32 7.84
CA GLU A 134 -13.52 -8.02 7.65
C GLU A 134 -13.17 -7.42 9.01
N VAL A 135 -12.02 -6.74 9.07
CA VAL A 135 -11.53 -5.96 10.21
C VAL A 135 -11.92 -4.50 9.95
N PRO A 136 -13.01 -3.98 10.54
CA PRO A 136 -13.53 -2.66 10.23
C PRO A 136 -12.74 -1.57 10.97
N LEU A 137 -11.50 -1.33 10.55
CA LEU A 137 -10.72 -0.20 11.03
C LEU A 137 -11.43 1.11 10.63
N ARG A 138 -11.35 2.11 11.49
CA ARG A 138 -11.95 3.43 11.25
C ARG A 138 -10.97 4.53 11.59
N VAL A 139 -11.06 5.61 10.82
CA VAL A 139 -10.29 6.83 11.04
C VAL A 139 -11.30 7.95 11.23
N ASN A 140 -11.13 8.73 12.29
CA ASN A 140 -11.95 9.91 12.51
C ASN A 140 -11.36 11.07 11.70
N VAL A 141 -12.04 11.46 10.63
CA VAL A 141 -11.60 12.56 9.76
C VAL A 141 -12.39 13.85 9.98
N THR A 142 -13.06 13.99 11.13
CA THR A 142 -13.64 15.28 11.54
C THR A 142 -12.52 16.32 11.73
N GLN A 143 -12.87 17.62 11.76
CA GLN A 143 -11.88 18.70 11.96
C GLN A 143 -11.05 18.55 13.24
N ASN A 144 -11.59 17.90 14.27
CA ASN A 144 -10.90 17.63 15.52
C ASN A 144 -10.14 16.29 15.53
N GLY A 145 -10.26 15.48 14.46
CA GLY A 145 -9.56 14.22 14.27
C GLY A 145 -9.76 13.19 15.40
N ASP A 146 -8.99 12.11 15.33
CA ASP A 146 -8.64 11.31 16.50
C ASP A 146 -7.18 11.61 16.81
N GLU A 147 -6.92 12.61 17.67
CA GLU A 147 -5.57 13.10 17.93
C GLU A 147 -4.59 11.98 18.32
N GLU A 148 -5.05 10.98 19.07
CA GLU A 148 -4.20 9.86 19.48
C GLU A 148 -3.85 8.95 18.30
N PHE A 149 -4.80 8.73 17.39
CA PHE A 149 -4.56 7.97 16.17
C PHE A 149 -3.65 8.74 15.21
N ASP A 150 -3.93 10.04 15.02
CA ASP A 150 -3.15 10.91 14.13
C ASP A 150 -1.71 11.05 14.62
N LYS A 151 -1.48 11.29 15.92
CA LYS A 151 -0.12 11.35 16.50
C LYS A 151 0.70 10.08 16.25
N LYS A 152 0.05 8.93 16.14
CA LYS A 152 0.73 7.64 15.91
C LYS A 152 0.99 7.36 14.44
N TRP A 153 0.02 7.64 13.57
CA TRP A 153 -0.03 7.07 12.23
C TRP A 153 -0.13 8.08 11.09
N LEU A 154 -0.50 9.34 11.37
CA LEU A 154 -0.61 10.37 10.33
C LEU A 154 0.78 10.70 9.81
N LEU A 155 0.92 10.68 8.48
CA LEU A 155 2.15 11.07 7.81
C LEU A 155 2.22 12.58 7.68
N ASN A 156 3.39 13.14 7.97
CA ASN A 156 3.72 14.49 7.55
C ASN A 156 4.08 14.46 6.07
N THR A 157 3.23 15.03 5.21
CA THR A 157 3.46 15.01 3.75
C THR A 157 4.62 15.88 3.30
N ASP A 158 5.04 16.84 4.14
CA ASP A 158 6.17 17.73 3.87
C ASP A 158 7.50 17.14 4.35
N ASP A 159 7.45 16.20 5.31
CA ASP A 159 8.62 15.48 5.83
C ASP A 159 8.55 13.99 5.50
N VAL A 160 9.08 13.66 4.31
CA VAL A 160 9.16 12.28 3.82
C VAL A 160 10.18 11.43 4.57
N TYR A 161 11.04 12.01 5.42
CA TYR A 161 12.08 11.24 6.10
C TYR A 161 11.49 10.24 7.11
N GLY A 162 10.39 10.62 7.77
CA GLY A 162 9.70 9.76 8.72
C GLY A 162 9.27 8.41 8.13
N ILE A 163 8.75 8.39 6.89
CA ILE A 163 8.35 7.13 6.25
C ILE A 163 9.56 6.28 5.86
N VAL A 164 10.66 6.90 5.40
CA VAL A 164 11.89 6.17 5.06
C VAL A 164 12.47 5.47 6.28
N GLN A 165 12.49 6.14 7.43
CA GLN A 165 12.93 5.54 8.69
C GLN A 165 12.06 4.34 9.09
N GLN A 166 10.74 4.47 9.00
CA GLN A 166 9.82 3.36 9.30
C GLN A 166 10.04 2.16 8.37
N ILE A 167 10.21 2.42 7.06
CA ILE A 167 10.51 1.39 6.06
C ILE A 167 11.86 0.71 6.32
N ASN A 168 12.89 1.47 6.69
CA ASN A 168 14.20 0.92 7.04
C ASN A 168 14.12 0.02 8.29
N ILE A 169 13.42 0.47 9.35
CA ILE A 169 13.19 -0.35 10.56
C ILE A 169 12.49 -1.65 10.18
N LEU A 170 11.41 -1.59 9.39
CA LEU A 170 10.69 -2.76 8.92
C LEU A 170 11.58 -3.72 8.11
N ALA A 171 12.38 -3.18 7.20
CA ALA A 171 13.29 -3.98 6.39
C ALA A 171 14.31 -4.73 7.25
N ASN A 172 14.88 -4.06 8.26
CA ASN A 172 15.83 -4.70 9.18
C ASN A 172 15.17 -5.81 10.00
N GLU A 173 13.94 -5.61 10.47
CA GLU A 173 13.20 -6.64 11.19
C GLU A 173 12.83 -7.83 10.30
N ILE A 174 12.43 -7.59 9.05
CA ILE A 174 12.18 -8.64 8.06
C ILE A 174 13.45 -9.46 7.80
N GLN A 175 14.59 -8.79 7.68
CA GLN A 175 15.87 -9.45 7.44
C GLN A 175 16.31 -10.36 8.59
N GLN A 176 15.98 -9.97 9.83
CA GLN A 176 16.28 -10.74 11.04
C GLN A 176 15.26 -11.87 11.29
N ASP A 177 14.08 -11.79 10.68
CA ASP A 177 13.05 -12.81 10.78
C ASP A 177 13.32 -13.98 9.82
N LYS A 178 13.88 -15.06 10.40
CA LYS A 178 14.21 -16.28 9.67
C LYS A 178 12.97 -16.97 9.09
N ASP A 179 11.83 -16.86 9.78
CA ASP A 179 10.59 -17.54 9.42
C ASP A 179 9.85 -16.82 8.28
N TYR A 180 10.10 -15.52 8.10
CA TYR A 180 9.47 -14.73 7.05
C TYR A 180 9.89 -15.16 5.64
N SER A 181 11.16 -15.53 5.46
CA SER A 181 11.74 -15.95 4.17
C SER A 181 11.05 -17.15 3.50
N HIS A 182 10.29 -17.94 4.27
CA HIS A 182 9.58 -19.12 3.78
C HIS A 182 8.08 -18.86 3.51
N SER A 183 7.56 -17.70 3.93
CA SER A 183 6.12 -17.37 3.88
C SER A 183 5.71 -16.51 2.68
N VAL A 184 6.65 -15.76 2.12
CA VAL A 184 6.49 -15.05 0.85
C VAL A 184 7.18 -15.93 -0.18
N GLY A 185 6.44 -16.54 -1.11
CA GLY A 185 6.90 -17.60 -2.02
C GLY A 185 8.02 -17.22 -3.01
N PHE A 186 9.16 -16.75 -2.51
CA PHE A 186 10.38 -16.49 -3.25
C PHE A 186 11.37 -17.62 -2.98
N SER A 187 11.23 -18.72 -3.71
CA SER A 187 12.32 -19.68 -3.86
C SER A 187 13.40 -19.07 -4.75
N TYR A 188 14.47 -18.57 -4.14
CA TYR A 188 15.69 -18.24 -4.85
C TYR A 188 16.35 -19.55 -5.29
N ILE A 189 16.22 -19.92 -6.57
CA ILE A 189 17.08 -20.93 -7.18
C ILE A 189 18.39 -20.23 -7.52
N GLY A 190 19.33 -20.27 -6.58
CA GLY A 190 20.67 -19.72 -6.72
C GLY A 190 21.71 -20.68 -6.16
N GLN A 191 21.77 -21.91 -6.67
CA GLN A 191 22.99 -22.72 -6.57
C GLN A 191 23.86 -22.43 -7.79
N GLY A 192 25.07 -21.89 -7.55
CA GLY A 192 26.02 -21.64 -8.62
C GLY A 192 27.15 -20.72 -8.19
N SER A 193 27.98 -21.15 -7.25
CA SER A 193 29.32 -20.60 -7.07
C SER A 193 30.16 -20.88 -8.32
N SER A 194 30.55 -19.87 -9.07
CA SER A 194 31.88 -19.77 -9.71
C SER A 194 32.08 -18.45 -10.47
N SER A 195 33.21 -17.81 -10.18
CA SER A 195 33.99 -16.93 -11.06
C SER A 195 33.35 -15.68 -11.67
N ILE A 196 33.86 -14.54 -11.20
CA ILE A 196 34.00 -13.27 -11.89
C ILE A 196 34.35 -13.49 -13.37
N SER A 197 33.51 -12.98 -14.28
CA SER A 197 33.97 -12.49 -15.57
C SER A 197 33.24 -11.20 -15.92
N ARG A 198 34.05 -10.20 -16.25
CA ARG A 198 33.67 -8.83 -16.62
C ARG A 198 33.14 -8.90 -18.05
N ALA A 199 31.81 -8.88 -18.23
CA ALA A 199 31.21 -8.80 -19.56
C ALA A 199 30.99 -7.33 -19.95
N GLN A 200 31.46 -7.03 -21.15
CA GLN A 200 31.55 -5.72 -21.77
C GLN A 200 30.18 -5.10 -22.05
N SER A 201 30.17 -3.77 -22.14
CA SER A 201 29.08 -2.94 -22.64
C SER A 201 28.49 -3.48 -23.94
N THR A 202 27.22 -3.89 -23.91
CA THR A 202 26.40 -4.02 -25.12
C THR A 202 25.57 -2.76 -25.27
N GLU A 203 25.82 -2.07 -26.37
CA GLU A 203 25.06 -0.91 -26.85
C GLU A 203 23.58 -1.24 -26.93
N CYS A 204 22.74 -0.32 -26.45
CA CYS A 204 21.31 -0.36 -26.62
C CYS A 204 20.99 0.15 -28.03
N THR A 205 20.77 -0.78 -28.96
CA THR A 205 20.23 -0.46 -30.29
C THR A 205 18.74 -0.13 -30.13
N ILE A 206 18.38 1.14 -30.33
CA ILE A 206 16.99 1.58 -30.46
C ILE A 206 16.57 1.23 -31.88
N GLU A 207 15.70 0.24 -32.04
CA GLU A 207 15.01 0.00 -33.31
C GLU A 207 13.99 1.14 -33.51
N ARG A 208 14.23 1.95 -34.56
CA ARG A 208 13.25 2.90 -35.09
C ARG A 208 12.19 2.07 -35.81
N PHE A 209 10.95 2.20 -35.38
CA PHE A 209 9.79 1.87 -36.20
C PHE A 209 9.61 3.01 -37.21
N ASP A 210 10.14 2.83 -38.41
CA ASP A 210 9.61 3.48 -39.60
C ASP A 210 8.49 2.57 -40.10
N ASP A 211 7.26 3.08 -40.21
CA ASP A 211 6.23 2.53 -41.10
C ASP A 211 5.16 3.61 -41.34
N ASP A 212 5.27 4.18 -42.54
CA ASP A 212 4.22 4.47 -43.52
C ASP A 212 3.19 5.58 -43.27
N ASP A 213 3.36 6.60 -44.13
CA ASP A 213 2.42 7.64 -44.54
C ASP A 213 1.06 7.05 -44.98
N GLU A 214 0.00 7.32 -44.23
CA GLU A 214 -1.35 7.37 -44.78
C GLU A 214 -1.81 8.83 -44.91
N ASP A 215 -1.87 9.26 -46.17
CA ASP A 215 -2.47 10.49 -46.67
C ASP A 215 -3.93 10.65 -46.20
N ILE A 216 -4.17 11.57 -45.26
CA ILE A 216 -5.53 11.98 -44.90
C ILE A 216 -5.90 13.18 -45.76
N GLY A 217 -6.53 12.91 -46.89
CA GLY A 217 -7.08 13.92 -47.79
C GLY A 217 -8.15 14.79 -47.10
N LEU A 218 -7.83 16.08 -46.93
CA LEU A 218 -8.77 17.13 -46.55
C LEU A 218 -9.63 17.50 -47.77
N ASN A 219 -10.89 17.05 -47.80
CA ASN A 219 -11.92 17.69 -48.62
C ASN A 219 -12.73 18.64 -47.74
N LEU A 220 -12.37 19.92 -47.81
CA LEU A 220 -13.24 21.03 -47.46
C LEU A 220 -14.00 21.42 -48.73
N GLU A 221 -15.29 21.10 -48.78
CA GLU A 221 -16.21 21.77 -49.69
C GLU A 221 -17.21 22.57 -48.85
N ASP A 222 -17.34 23.83 -49.26
CA ASP A 222 -18.23 24.86 -48.75
C ASP A 222 -19.71 24.50 -48.96
N GLU A 223 -20.54 24.72 -47.93
CA GLU A 223 -21.91 25.27 -48.02
C GLU A 223 -22.45 25.67 -46.64
#